data_AF-A0AAN7PXZ5-F1
#
_entry.id   AF-A0AAN7PXZ5-F1
#
_cell.length_a   1.000
_cell.length_b   1.000
_cell.length_c   1.000
_cell.angle_alpha   90.00
_cell.angle_beta   90.00
_cell.angle_gamma   90.00
#
_symmetry.space_group_name_H-M   'P 1'
#
loop_
_entity.id
_entity.type
_entity.pdbx_description
1 polymer ?
#
loop_
_entity_poly.entity_id
_entity_poly.type
_entity_poly.pdbx_seq_one_letter_code
_entity_poly.pdbx_strand_id
1 'polypeptide(L)'
;MLPLNSTPQVDTNDISQAQLLFHFTWIKNLSALLSKQLSSHKNKKFICERCLNYFTTQNILKKHKICCMNSNECWVRLPKQSEKHLSFKNYRYQEKVPFVIYADLECILEKCNDANSNLLNTKSNSYQKHIPFSIAYYLKCSYDDTLSKFCTYRGIECIDWFVCELKNIVDMCYRQLNTIVPMEKLNNQQQQIFLSSRVCHICKQPFNVDQVRVRDHNHQTGMFRRAAHQSCNLNYKDEYCVPVVFHNMSGYDAHFIIRKLSTLFEGNIKLLPINKEKYISFTKSIPNTNISLRFIDSFRFMSQSLDRLSSNFLEEFRLLNKKGIFPYDYVDSWTKLEETCLPRKEDFYSQLNDENISDEDYAHAVNVWKVFGIRNIGEYSDLYLKTDVLLLADVFETFRETCLKTYTLDPLHYYTATGLTFDAMLKTTNISLELLTDIDMVMFVEKGIRGGVSQCSNRYAKANNKYMKNGFDSTKDSTYLMYFDVNNLYGAAMSQYLPYGNFEFMKNYDVQEILNTPDDYVVGYIIECDLGYPIQLHNLHSDLPLAPEHMVPPTSKTKLKKLLLTLFPKERYIVHYRNLKMYLRLGMQLKKFIECSNFVSLLG
;
A
#
# COMPACT_ATOMS: atom_id res chain seq x y z
N MET A 1 -25.62 9.24 -20.50
CA MET A 1 -25.09 10.19 -21.51
C MET A 1 -23.57 10.14 -21.39
N LEU A 2 -22.84 10.14 -22.50
CA LEU A 2 -21.37 10.20 -22.49
C LEU A 2 -20.94 11.58 -23.01
N PRO A 3 -19.92 12.22 -22.42
CA PRO A 3 -19.37 13.46 -22.96
C PRO A 3 -18.57 13.15 -24.23
N LEU A 4 -18.79 13.92 -25.28
CA LEU A 4 -17.90 13.99 -26.44
C LEU A 4 -17.08 15.27 -26.34
N ASN A 5 -15.76 15.16 -26.42
CA ASN A 5 -14.90 16.33 -26.58
C ASN A 5 -15.03 16.81 -28.04
N SER A 6 -15.75 17.91 -28.25
CA SER A 6 -15.55 18.72 -29.45
C SER A 6 -14.33 19.62 -29.20
N THR A 7 -13.25 19.41 -29.95
CA THR A 7 -12.17 20.41 -30.04
C THR A 7 -12.78 21.71 -30.60
N PRO A 8 -12.75 22.83 -29.87
CA PRO A 8 -13.08 24.11 -30.47
C PRO A 8 -12.00 24.42 -31.51
N GLN A 9 -12.39 24.76 -32.74
CA GLN A 9 -11.49 25.53 -33.60
C GLN A 9 -11.31 26.89 -32.92
N VAL A 10 -10.13 27.12 -32.34
CA VAL A 10 -9.78 28.41 -31.74
C VAL A 10 -9.05 29.20 -32.81
N ASP A 11 -9.73 30.19 -33.38
CA ASP A 11 -9.04 31.34 -33.97
C ASP A 11 -8.29 32.06 -32.84
N THR A 12 -7.00 32.25 -33.04
CA THR A 12 -6.10 32.90 -32.10
C THR A 12 -6.54 34.34 -31.86
N ASN A 13 -7.07 34.64 -30.67
CA ASN A 13 -6.90 35.88 -29.89
C ASN A 13 -7.98 35.98 -28.79
N ASP A 14 -7.90 35.17 -27.72
CA ASP A 14 -8.34 35.48 -26.35
C ASP A 14 -8.43 34.17 -25.52
N ILE A 15 -7.42 33.91 -24.67
CA ILE A 15 -7.32 32.66 -23.88
C ILE A 15 -8.01 32.79 -22.50
N SER A 16 -8.69 33.90 -22.18
CA SER A 16 -9.14 34.16 -20.81
C SER A 16 -10.52 33.61 -20.42
N GLN A 17 -11.35 33.04 -21.32
CA GLN A 17 -12.64 32.42 -20.95
C GLN A 17 -13.11 31.29 -21.90
N ALA A 18 -12.31 30.24 -22.11
CA ALA A 18 -12.81 29.06 -22.83
C ALA A 18 -13.76 28.22 -21.96
N GLN A 19 -15.06 28.51 -22.04
CA GLN A 19 -16.09 27.70 -21.39
C GLN A 19 -16.20 26.34 -22.11
N LEU A 20 -15.80 25.25 -21.45
CA LEU A 20 -15.92 23.89 -21.98
C LEU A 20 -17.41 23.52 -22.16
N LEU A 21 -17.92 23.64 -23.38
CA LEU A 21 -19.26 23.20 -23.74
C LEU A 21 -19.28 21.68 -23.93
N PHE A 22 -19.79 20.95 -22.94
CA PHE A 22 -20.01 19.51 -23.07
C PHE A 22 -21.31 19.25 -23.85
N HIS A 23 -21.20 18.61 -25.01
CA HIS A 23 -22.35 18.04 -25.70
C HIS A 23 -22.64 16.63 -25.16
N PHE A 24 -23.86 16.44 -24.66
CA PHE A 24 -24.34 15.13 -24.21
C PHE A 24 -25.23 14.51 -25.28
N THR A 25 -24.89 13.29 -25.73
CA THR A 25 -25.75 12.51 -26.62
C THR A 25 -26.51 11.44 -25.83
N TRP A 26 -27.83 11.35 -26.07
CA TRP A 26 -28.65 10.31 -25.47
C TRP A 26 -28.55 9.00 -26.25
N ILE A 27 -28.05 7.96 -25.59
CA ILE A 27 -27.98 6.60 -26.14
C ILE A 27 -29.28 5.87 -25.79
N LYS A 28 -30.16 5.69 -26.78
CA LYS A 28 -31.46 5.00 -26.58
C LYS A 28 -31.32 3.49 -26.38
N ASN A 29 -30.27 2.88 -26.93
CA ASN A 29 -30.03 1.44 -26.83
C ASN A 29 -28.52 1.15 -26.81
N LEU A 30 -27.98 0.97 -25.60
CA LEU A 30 -26.55 0.73 -25.40
C LEU A 30 -26.09 -0.59 -26.05
N SER A 31 -26.93 -1.63 -25.97
CA SER A 31 -26.66 -2.91 -26.63
C SER A 31 -26.55 -2.77 -28.14
N ALA A 32 -27.42 -2.00 -28.79
CA ALA A 32 -27.35 -1.78 -30.23
C ALA A 32 -26.07 -1.04 -30.64
N LEU A 33 -25.63 -0.07 -29.83
CA LEU A 33 -24.43 0.70 -30.07
C LEU A 33 -23.15 -0.15 -29.96
N LEU A 34 -23.03 -0.95 -28.89
CA LEU A 34 -21.76 -1.61 -28.54
C LEU A 34 -21.65 -3.07 -28.97
N SER A 35 -22.77 -3.77 -29.25
CA SER A 35 -22.71 -5.23 -29.57
C SER A 35 -21.79 -5.55 -30.75
N LYS A 36 -21.76 -4.68 -31.78
CA LYS A 36 -20.89 -4.85 -32.96
C LYS A 36 -19.40 -4.59 -32.66
N GLN A 37 -19.09 -3.78 -31.64
CA GLN A 37 -17.72 -3.47 -31.24
C GLN A 37 -17.13 -4.55 -30.31
N LEU A 38 -17.99 -5.23 -29.56
CA LEU A 38 -17.59 -6.22 -28.55
C LEU A 38 -17.43 -7.64 -29.11
N SER A 39 -18.01 -7.95 -30.26
CA SER A 39 -18.03 -9.31 -30.82
C SER A 39 -18.31 -9.32 -32.32
N SER A 40 -17.61 -10.18 -33.06
CA SER A 40 -17.87 -10.45 -34.49
C SER A 40 -19.15 -11.27 -34.73
N HIS A 41 -19.68 -11.92 -33.69
CA HIS A 41 -20.93 -12.70 -33.78
C HIS A 41 -22.19 -11.81 -33.78
N LYS A 42 -23.20 -12.20 -34.56
CA LYS A 42 -24.47 -11.45 -34.78
C LYS A 42 -25.45 -11.43 -33.59
N ASN A 43 -25.11 -12.05 -32.45
CA ASN A 43 -26.02 -12.17 -31.31
C ASN A 43 -26.04 -10.87 -30.47
N LYS A 44 -27.24 -10.43 -30.08
CA LYS A 44 -27.44 -9.26 -29.20
C LYS A 44 -26.74 -9.49 -27.86
N LYS A 45 -25.89 -8.56 -27.44
CA LYS A 45 -25.25 -8.58 -26.12
C LYS A 45 -26.05 -7.70 -25.16
N PHE A 46 -26.28 -8.18 -23.94
CA PHE A 46 -27.00 -7.43 -22.91
C PHE A 46 -26.01 -6.74 -22.00
N ILE A 47 -26.03 -5.41 -21.91
CA ILE A 47 -24.99 -4.64 -21.22
C ILE A 47 -25.53 -4.04 -19.92
N CYS A 48 -24.75 -4.14 -18.84
CA CYS A 48 -25.03 -3.43 -17.60
C CYS A 48 -24.60 -1.97 -17.73
N GLU A 49 -25.52 -1.03 -17.58
CA GLU A 49 -25.25 0.41 -17.72
C GLU A 49 -24.32 0.98 -16.64
N ARG A 50 -24.10 0.24 -15.54
CA ARG A 50 -23.26 0.67 -14.42
C ARG A 50 -21.81 0.18 -14.56
N CYS A 51 -21.61 -1.14 -14.62
CA CYS A 51 -20.27 -1.72 -14.70
C CYS A 51 -19.77 -1.90 -16.15
N LEU A 52 -20.62 -1.66 -17.16
CA LEU A 52 -20.36 -1.82 -18.60
C LEU A 52 -19.96 -3.24 -19.06
N ASN A 53 -20.11 -4.26 -18.21
CA ASN A 53 -19.96 -5.66 -18.62
C ASN A 53 -21.15 -6.13 -19.46
N TYR A 54 -20.91 -7.12 -20.32
CA TYR A 54 -21.90 -7.69 -21.23
C TYR A 54 -22.19 -9.16 -20.93
N PHE A 55 -23.45 -9.55 -21.15
CA PHE A 55 -24.00 -10.86 -20.84
C PHE A 55 -24.67 -11.47 -22.07
N THR A 56 -24.71 -12.79 -22.10
CA THR A 56 -25.30 -13.57 -23.20
C THR A 56 -26.83 -13.56 -23.18
N THR A 57 -27.45 -13.42 -22.00
CA THR A 57 -28.92 -13.39 -21.85
C THR A 57 -29.41 -12.30 -20.91
N GLN A 58 -30.65 -11.86 -21.10
CA GLN A 58 -31.30 -10.87 -20.24
C GLN A 58 -31.46 -11.37 -18.79
N ASN A 59 -31.64 -12.67 -18.58
CA ASN A 59 -31.80 -13.24 -17.23
C ASN A 59 -30.51 -13.16 -16.42
N ILE A 60 -29.35 -13.42 -17.03
CA ILE A 60 -28.05 -13.26 -16.37
C ILE A 60 -27.83 -11.78 -16.02
N LEU A 61 -28.11 -10.86 -16.94
CA LEU A 61 -28.04 -9.42 -16.65
C LEU A 61 -28.96 -9.01 -15.48
N LYS A 62 -30.18 -9.57 -15.38
CA LYS A 62 -31.09 -9.28 -14.27
C LYS A 62 -30.51 -9.76 -12.94
N LYS A 63 -29.97 -10.98 -12.87
CA LYS A 63 -29.29 -11.51 -11.67
C LYS A 63 -28.10 -10.61 -11.28
N HIS A 64 -27.25 -10.29 -12.25
CA HIS A 64 -26.11 -9.41 -12.08
C HIS A 64 -26.50 -8.01 -11.57
N LYS A 65 -27.55 -7.39 -12.13
CA LYS A 65 -27.99 -6.03 -11.75
C LYS A 65 -28.29 -5.91 -10.25
N ILE A 66 -28.87 -6.93 -9.63
CA ILE A 66 -29.18 -6.94 -8.19
C ILE A 66 -27.89 -6.77 -7.37
N CYS A 67 -26.83 -7.52 -7.72
CA CYS A 67 -25.55 -7.46 -7.03
C CYS A 67 -24.77 -6.19 -7.39
N CYS A 68 -24.70 -5.85 -8.68
CA CYS A 68 -23.98 -4.70 -9.21
C CYS A 68 -24.51 -3.37 -8.68
N MET A 69 -25.83 -3.22 -8.50
CA MET A 69 -26.41 -1.98 -7.99
C MET A 69 -26.08 -1.72 -6.52
N ASN A 70 -25.81 -2.78 -5.75
CA ASN A 70 -25.51 -2.70 -4.33
C ASN A 70 -24.03 -2.57 -4.03
N SER A 71 -23.15 -3.02 -4.94
CA SER A 71 -21.73 -3.23 -4.66
C SER A 71 -20.80 -2.40 -5.53
N ASN A 72 -21.23 -2.03 -6.75
CA ASN A 72 -20.40 -1.29 -7.68
C ASN A 72 -20.91 0.13 -7.87
N GLU A 73 -19.97 1.08 -7.91
CA GLU A 73 -20.22 2.48 -8.22
C GLU A 73 -19.56 2.90 -9.55
N CYS A 74 -18.65 2.09 -10.08
CA CYS A 74 -17.81 2.43 -11.23
C CYS A 74 -17.68 1.28 -12.24
N TRP A 75 -17.01 1.59 -13.36
CA TRP A 75 -16.64 0.63 -14.39
C TRP A 75 -15.71 -0.44 -13.81
N VAL A 76 -16.01 -1.72 -14.09
CA VAL A 76 -15.22 -2.86 -13.62
C VAL A 76 -14.42 -3.43 -14.79
N ARG A 77 -13.10 -3.46 -14.67
CA ARG A 77 -12.20 -4.13 -15.60
C ARG A 77 -11.79 -5.48 -15.02
N LEU A 78 -12.19 -6.56 -15.67
CA LEU A 78 -11.74 -7.90 -15.35
C LEU A 78 -10.46 -8.27 -16.11
N PRO A 79 -9.66 -9.22 -15.60
CA PRO A 79 -8.54 -9.80 -16.34
C PRO A 79 -9.00 -10.41 -17.66
N LYS A 80 -8.21 -10.22 -18.71
CA LYS A 80 -8.42 -10.93 -19.99
C LYS A 80 -8.02 -12.40 -19.85
N GLN A 81 -8.43 -13.25 -20.78
CA GLN A 81 -8.00 -14.66 -20.81
C GLN A 81 -6.47 -14.82 -20.86
N SER A 82 -5.77 -13.89 -21.53
CA SER A 82 -4.29 -13.83 -21.56
C SER A 82 -3.66 -13.39 -20.23
N GLU A 83 -4.44 -12.78 -19.34
CA GLU A 83 -4.03 -12.26 -18.02
C GLU A 83 -4.56 -13.17 -16.89
N LYS A 84 -5.21 -14.30 -17.23
CA LYS A 84 -5.86 -15.21 -16.29
C LYS A 84 -4.88 -15.77 -15.25
N HIS A 85 -3.64 -16.02 -15.64
CA HIS A 85 -2.63 -16.59 -14.75
C HIS A 85 -1.67 -15.51 -14.25
N LEU A 86 -1.64 -15.35 -12.93
CA LEU A 86 -0.76 -14.46 -12.20
C LEU A 86 0.39 -15.28 -11.62
N SER A 87 1.62 -14.86 -11.91
CA SER A 87 2.85 -15.47 -11.42
C SER A 87 3.93 -14.38 -11.33
N PHE A 88 5.02 -14.68 -10.64
CA PHE A 88 6.12 -13.73 -10.52
C PHE A 88 6.78 -13.47 -11.88
N LYS A 89 6.77 -12.20 -12.31
CA LYS A 89 7.34 -11.74 -13.60
C LYS A 89 8.43 -10.68 -13.43
N ASN A 90 8.48 -10.01 -12.28
CA ASN A 90 9.31 -8.83 -12.05
C ASN A 90 10.75 -9.21 -11.63
N TYR A 91 11.40 -10.11 -12.37
CA TYR A 91 12.76 -10.54 -12.05
C TYR A 91 13.76 -9.40 -12.00
N ARG A 92 13.51 -8.30 -12.72
CA ARG A 92 14.33 -7.08 -12.67
C ARG A 92 14.38 -6.41 -11.29
N TYR A 93 13.37 -6.61 -10.44
CA TYR A 93 13.34 -6.01 -9.10
C TYR A 93 14.30 -6.66 -8.11
N GLN A 94 15.03 -7.69 -8.55
CA GLN A 94 16.15 -8.28 -7.83
C GLN A 94 17.39 -7.37 -7.87
N GLU A 95 17.46 -6.45 -8.84
CA GLU A 95 18.53 -5.48 -8.94
C GLU A 95 18.39 -4.39 -7.89
N LYS A 96 19.51 -4.11 -7.20
CA LYS A 96 19.56 -2.97 -6.27
C LYS A 96 19.46 -1.68 -7.08
N VAL A 97 18.52 -0.82 -6.74
CA VAL A 97 18.34 0.49 -7.39
C VAL A 97 19.62 1.32 -7.19
N PRO A 98 20.22 1.85 -8.29
CA PRO A 98 21.56 2.44 -8.26
C PRO A 98 21.62 3.74 -7.45
N PHE A 99 20.63 4.63 -7.64
CA PHE A 99 20.55 5.94 -7.00
C PHE A 99 19.22 6.10 -6.29
N VAL A 100 19.25 6.62 -5.06
CA VAL A 100 18.07 6.97 -4.26
C VAL A 100 18.31 8.30 -3.55
N ILE A 101 17.25 9.10 -3.42
CA ILE A 101 17.27 10.37 -2.69
C ILE A 101 16.41 10.19 -1.45
N TYR A 102 16.97 10.43 -0.27
CA TYR A 102 16.23 10.57 0.98
C TYR A 102 16.07 12.05 1.26
N ALA A 103 14.87 12.52 1.57
CA ALA A 103 14.63 13.93 1.77
C ALA A 103 13.57 14.18 2.83
N ASP A 104 13.64 15.37 3.41
CA ASP A 104 12.68 15.87 4.39
C ASP A 104 12.65 17.40 4.36
N LEU A 105 11.59 18.01 4.87
CA LEU A 105 11.42 19.47 4.90
C LEU A 105 10.89 19.95 6.24
N GLU A 106 11.21 21.19 6.57
CA GLU A 106 10.71 21.86 7.76
C GLU A 106 9.82 23.05 7.41
N CYS A 107 8.78 23.25 8.21
CA CYS A 107 7.80 24.31 8.02
C CYS A 107 7.69 25.22 9.25
N ILE A 108 7.49 26.51 8.97
CA ILE A 108 7.00 27.48 9.94
C ILE A 108 5.50 27.24 10.10
N LEU A 109 5.03 27.21 11.34
CA LEU A 109 3.63 27.00 11.70
C LEU A 109 2.94 28.34 12.00
N GLU A 110 2.61 29.09 10.94
CA GLU A 110 1.96 30.39 11.07
C GLU A 110 0.53 30.21 11.62
N LYS A 111 0.21 30.82 12.77
CA LYS A 111 -1.12 30.72 13.39
C LYS A 111 -2.16 31.50 12.58
N CYS A 112 -3.28 30.86 12.26
CA CYS A 112 -4.40 31.53 11.60
C CYS A 112 -5.26 32.27 12.64
N ASN A 113 -5.24 33.60 12.63
CA ASN A 113 -6.15 34.39 13.46
C ASN A 113 -7.52 34.51 12.77
N ASP A 114 -8.53 33.81 13.29
CA ASP A 114 -9.94 33.91 12.87
C ASP A 114 -10.55 35.26 13.30
N ALA A 115 -10.07 36.37 12.76
CA ALA A 115 -10.70 37.68 12.92
C ALA A 115 -11.75 38.00 11.83
N ASN A 116 -11.86 37.17 10.78
CA ASN A 116 -12.73 37.43 9.62
C ASN A 116 -13.64 36.27 9.19
N SER A 117 -13.81 35.22 10.02
CA SER A 117 -14.70 34.09 9.72
C SER A 117 -16.17 34.40 10.02
N ASN A 118 -16.72 35.48 9.45
CA ASN A 118 -18.18 35.72 9.43
C ASN A 118 -18.85 35.28 8.12
N LEU A 119 -18.12 34.57 7.24
CA LEU A 119 -18.66 34.03 6.01
C LEU A 119 -18.30 32.55 5.86
N LEU A 120 -19.35 31.73 5.94
CA LEU A 120 -19.48 30.32 5.51
C LEU A 120 -19.30 29.25 6.61
N ASN A 121 -20.46 28.67 6.98
CA ASN A 121 -20.63 27.39 7.67
C ASN A 121 -19.80 26.26 7.04
N THR A 122 -18.53 26.13 7.41
CA THR A 122 -17.73 24.93 7.18
C THR A 122 -17.12 24.49 8.51
N LYS A 123 -17.36 23.22 8.88
CA LYS A 123 -16.97 22.62 10.18
C LYS A 123 -15.45 22.33 10.28
N SER A 124 -14.61 23.16 9.68
CA SER A 124 -13.15 22.98 9.65
C SER A 124 -12.48 24.33 9.82
N ASN A 125 -12.19 24.71 11.07
CA ASN A 125 -11.39 25.88 11.36
C ASN A 125 -9.93 25.55 11.02
N SER A 126 -9.35 26.24 10.05
CA SER A 126 -7.92 26.14 9.74
C SER A 126 -7.14 26.85 10.85
N TYR A 127 -6.47 26.10 11.73
CA TYR A 127 -5.79 26.68 12.90
C TYR A 127 -4.33 27.10 12.62
N GLN A 128 -3.65 26.43 11.69
CA GLN A 128 -2.26 26.71 11.31
C GLN A 128 -2.07 26.66 9.78
N LYS A 129 -1.18 27.51 9.29
CA LYS A 129 -0.70 27.55 7.91
C LYS A 129 0.78 27.18 7.89
N HIS A 130 1.08 26.12 7.16
CA HIS A 130 2.42 25.54 7.09
C HIS A 130 3.19 26.15 5.92
N ILE A 131 4.33 26.79 6.21
CA ILE A 131 5.19 27.45 5.22
C ILE A 131 6.56 26.78 5.22
N PRO A 132 6.95 26.05 4.16
CA PRO A 132 8.28 25.48 4.05
C PRO A 132 9.36 26.55 4.16
N PHE A 133 10.35 26.33 5.03
CA PHE A 133 11.49 27.23 5.20
C PHE A 133 12.84 26.53 5.04
N SER A 134 12.90 25.21 5.17
CA SER A 134 14.12 24.44 4.97
C SER A 134 13.79 23.10 4.31
N ILE A 135 14.72 22.60 3.50
CA ILE A 135 14.64 21.27 2.89
C ILE A 135 16.05 20.69 2.78
N ALA A 136 16.18 19.40 3.09
CA ALA A 136 17.44 18.69 2.95
C ALA A 136 17.22 17.38 2.21
N TYR A 137 18.30 16.91 1.57
CA TYR A 137 18.31 15.60 0.96
C TYR A 137 19.69 14.94 1.06
N TYR A 138 19.67 13.62 1.10
CA TYR A 138 20.82 12.75 0.95
C TYR A 138 20.65 11.89 -0.30
N LEU A 139 21.49 12.13 -1.31
CA LEU A 139 21.63 11.26 -2.47
C LEU A 139 22.57 10.11 -2.10
N LYS A 140 22.09 8.88 -2.17
CA LYS A 140 22.87 7.66 -1.97
C LYS A 140 23.06 6.94 -3.30
N CYS A 141 24.32 6.65 -3.64
CA CYS A 141 24.68 5.73 -4.70
C CYS A 141 25.02 4.36 -4.09
N SER A 142 24.54 3.28 -4.70
CA SER A 142 24.71 1.92 -4.16
C SER A 142 26.00 1.21 -4.58
N TYR A 143 26.74 1.75 -5.55
CA TYR A 143 27.95 1.12 -6.09
C TYR A 143 29.21 2.01 -6.00
N ASP A 144 29.05 3.31 -5.76
CA ASP A 144 30.15 4.27 -5.59
C ASP A 144 29.78 5.34 -4.56
N ASP A 145 30.31 5.21 -3.34
CA ASP A 145 30.02 6.13 -2.25
C ASP A 145 30.50 7.56 -2.51
N THR A 146 31.45 7.77 -3.43
CA THR A 146 31.94 9.12 -3.78
C THR A 146 30.89 9.96 -4.52
N LEU A 147 29.88 9.31 -5.12
CA LEU A 147 28.75 9.96 -5.75
C LEU A 147 27.63 10.30 -4.76
N SER A 148 27.73 9.83 -3.52
CA SER A 148 26.74 10.13 -2.48
C SER A 148 26.99 11.53 -1.90
N LYS A 149 25.93 12.32 -1.74
CA LYS A 149 26.04 13.70 -1.24
C LYS A 149 24.85 14.10 -0.38
N PHE A 150 25.14 14.84 0.69
CA PHE A 150 24.13 15.53 1.48
C PHE A 150 24.08 17.01 1.09
N CYS A 151 22.88 17.56 0.91
CA CYS A 151 22.67 18.97 0.64
C CYS A 151 21.47 19.48 1.45
N THR A 152 21.52 20.73 1.87
CA THR A 152 20.43 21.41 2.60
C THR A 152 20.33 22.85 2.15
N TYR A 153 19.13 23.41 2.21
CA TYR A 153 18.87 24.81 1.93
C TYR A 153 17.75 25.35 2.82
N ARG A 154 18.07 26.44 3.53
CA ARG A 154 17.14 27.22 4.34
C ARG A 154 16.84 28.54 3.65
N GLY A 155 15.57 28.77 3.30
CA GLY A 155 15.11 29.98 2.63
C GLY A 155 13.69 29.86 2.06
N ILE A 156 13.13 30.99 1.66
CA ILE A 156 11.75 31.09 1.12
C ILE A 156 11.59 30.25 -0.15
N GLU A 157 12.65 30.16 -0.96
CA GLU A 157 12.68 29.42 -2.22
C GLU A 157 13.16 27.97 -2.06
N CYS A 158 13.09 27.40 -0.84
CA CYS A 158 13.61 26.05 -0.57
C CYS A 158 13.04 24.97 -1.49
N ILE A 159 11.73 25.00 -1.76
CA ILE A 159 11.10 24.04 -2.67
C ILE A 159 11.57 24.24 -4.12
N ASP A 160 11.72 25.49 -4.57
CA ASP A 160 12.23 25.79 -5.91
C ASP A 160 13.68 25.30 -6.06
N TRP A 161 14.52 25.56 -5.06
CA TRP A 161 15.89 25.06 -4.98
C TRP A 161 15.93 23.52 -5.05
N PHE A 162 15.09 22.84 -4.27
CA PHE A 162 15.05 21.37 -4.28
C PHE A 162 14.65 20.80 -5.63
N VAL A 163 13.63 21.38 -6.29
CA VAL A 163 13.20 20.93 -7.62
C VAL A 163 14.29 21.17 -8.67
N CYS A 164 15.04 22.27 -8.58
CA CYS A 164 16.22 22.50 -9.42
C CYS A 164 17.32 21.46 -9.16
N GLU A 165 17.58 21.12 -7.89
CA GLU A 165 18.54 20.08 -7.53
C GLU A 165 18.12 18.70 -8.05
N LEU A 166 16.83 18.35 -8.00
CA LEU A 166 16.32 17.12 -8.59
C LEU A 166 16.63 17.04 -10.10
N LYS A 167 16.51 18.15 -10.82
CA LYS A 167 16.87 18.22 -12.25
C LYS A 167 18.37 17.99 -12.45
N ASN A 168 19.23 18.64 -11.65
CA ASN A 168 20.68 18.45 -11.72
C ASN A 168 21.08 17.00 -11.43
N ILE A 169 20.42 16.36 -10.45
CA ILE A 169 20.65 14.95 -10.12
C ILE A 169 20.20 14.05 -11.27
N VAL A 170 19.07 14.32 -11.91
CA VAL A 170 18.64 13.57 -13.10
C VAL A 170 19.69 13.63 -14.19
N ASP A 171 20.22 14.82 -14.51
CA ASP A 171 21.24 14.97 -15.57
C ASP A 171 22.55 14.25 -15.21
N MET A 172 22.92 14.23 -13.93
CA MET A 172 24.04 13.44 -13.44
C MET A 172 23.78 11.93 -13.57
N CYS A 173 22.65 11.44 -13.09
CA CYS A 173 22.25 10.04 -13.17
C CYS A 173 22.14 9.58 -14.63
N TYR A 174 21.64 10.42 -15.53
CA TYR A 174 21.52 10.11 -16.95
C TYR A 174 22.88 9.87 -17.60
N ARG A 175 23.87 10.70 -17.27
CA ARG A 175 25.26 10.51 -17.75
C ARG A 175 25.87 9.22 -17.19
N GLN A 176 25.71 8.98 -15.89
CA GLN A 176 26.27 7.80 -15.24
C GLN A 176 25.64 6.50 -15.75
N LEU A 177 24.31 6.41 -15.79
CA LEU A 177 23.59 5.18 -16.15
C LEU A 177 23.67 4.83 -17.65
N ASN A 178 23.91 5.80 -18.53
CA ASN A 178 24.11 5.53 -19.97
C ASN A 178 25.59 5.36 -20.35
N THR A 179 26.51 5.46 -19.40
CA THR A 179 27.93 5.14 -19.66
C THR A 179 28.08 3.64 -19.78
N ILE A 180 28.56 3.16 -20.94
CA ILE A 180 28.75 1.73 -21.18
C ILE A 180 30.00 1.25 -20.46
N VAL A 181 29.81 0.45 -19.41
CA VAL A 181 30.90 -0.24 -18.73
C VAL A 181 31.05 -1.65 -19.34
N PRO A 182 32.20 -1.97 -19.95
CA PRO A 182 32.40 -3.31 -20.51
C PRO A 182 32.53 -4.34 -19.39
N MET A 183 32.01 -5.55 -19.63
CA MET A 183 32.19 -6.66 -18.71
C MET A 183 33.68 -6.93 -18.45
N GLU A 184 34.04 -7.07 -17.19
CA GLU A 184 35.38 -7.47 -16.79
C GLU A 184 35.74 -8.85 -17.36
N LYS A 185 37.02 -9.07 -17.67
CA LYS A 185 37.48 -10.39 -18.11
C LYS A 185 37.32 -11.38 -16.96
N LEU A 186 36.57 -12.46 -17.21
CA LEU A 186 36.37 -13.51 -16.22
C LEU A 186 37.72 -14.13 -15.83
N ASN A 187 37.93 -14.30 -14.52
CA ASN A 187 39.04 -15.11 -14.04
C ASN A 187 38.74 -16.61 -14.21
N ASN A 188 39.76 -17.46 -14.02
CA ASN A 188 39.63 -18.92 -14.21
C ASN A 188 38.51 -19.55 -13.36
N GLN A 189 38.29 -19.06 -12.14
CA GLN A 189 37.23 -19.56 -11.25
C GLN A 189 35.84 -19.18 -11.76
N GLN A 190 35.63 -17.91 -12.16
CA GLN A 190 34.38 -17.44 -12.74
C GLN A 190 34.04 -18.16 -14.05
N GLN A 191 35.06 -18.47 -14.86
CA GLN A 191 34.88 -19.23 -16.08
C GLN A 191 34.44 -20.67 -15.80
N GLN A 192 35.02 -21.33 -14.78
CA GLN A 192 34.56 -22.63 -14.30
C GLN A 192 33.11 -22.57 -13.77
N ILE A 193 32.75 -21.53 -13.01
CA ILE A 193 31.38 -21.32 -12.51
C ILE A 193 30.40 -21.17 -13.68
N PHE A 194 30.75 -20.38 -14.70
CA PHE A 194 29.92 -20.23 -15.88
C PHE A 194 29.72 -21.56 -16.63
N LEU A 195 30.80 -22.31 -16.86
CA LEU A 195 30.76 -23.57 -17.62
C LEU A 195 29.99 -24.67 -16.89
N SER A 196 30.13 -24.76 -15.56
CA SER A 196 29.46 -25.75 -14.71
C SER A 196 28.01 -25.39 -14.34
N SER A 197 27.58 -24.14 -14.57
CA SER A 197 26.24 -23.69 -14.21
C SER A 197 25.16 -24.41 -15.03
N ARG A 198 24.27 -25.12 -14.30
CA ARG A 198 23.11 -25.84 -14.86
C ARG A 198 21.79 -25.09 -14.74
N VAL A 199 21.78 -23.98 -14.02
CA VAL A 199 20.57 -23.23 -13.67
C VAL A 199 20.82 -21.74 -13.88
N CYS A 200 19.85 -21.06 -14.48
CA CYS A 200 19.87 -19.61 -14.65
C CYS A 200 19.78 -18.91 -13.31
N HIS A 201 20.70 -17.98 -13.03
CA HIS A 201 20.70 -17.30 -11.73
C HIS A 201 19.54 -16.32 -11.54
N ILE A 202 18.88 -15.85 -12.61
CA ILE A 202 17.79 -14.86 -12.57
C ILE A 202 16.47 -15.53 -12.23
N CYS A 203 16.05 -16.51 -13.03
CA CYS A 203 14.76 -17.19 -12.89
C CYS A 203 14.85 -18.51 -12.10
N LYS A 204 16.06 -18.96 -11.75
CA LYS A 204 16.34 -20.21 -11.04
C LYS A 204 15.87 -21.48 -11.77
N GLN A 205 15.57 -21.39 -13.07
CA GLN A 205 15.19 -22.54 -13.91
C GLN A 205 16.40 -23.17 -14.60
N PRO A 206 16.38 -24.49 -14.87
CA PRO A 206 17.46 -25.19 -15.56
C PRO A 206 17.66 -24.68 -17.00
N PHE A 207 18.87 -24.87 -17.53
CA PHE A 207 19.15 -24.67 -18.95
C PHE A 207 18.74 -25.92 -19.74
N ASN A 208 17.81 -25.76 -20.69
CA ASN A 208 17.47 -26.83 -21.62
C ASN A 208 18.53 -26.91 -22.74
N VAL A 209 18.60 -28.05 -23.44
CA VAL A 209 19.61 -28.34 -24.49
C VAL A 209 19.63 -27.28 -25.59
N ASP A 210 18.47 -26.71 -25.92
CA ASP A 210 18.30 -25.73 -27.00
C ASP A 210 18.46 -24.26 -26.55
N GLN A 211 18.71 -24.02 -25.25
CA GLN A 211 18.76 -22.67 -24.70
C GLN A 211 20.20 -22.14 -24.64
N VAL A 212 20.41 -20.95 -25.22
CA VAL A 212 21.70 -20.26 -25.18
C VAL A 212 21.96 -19.72 -23.76
N ARG A 213 23.08 -20.15 -23.19
CA ARG A 213 23.60 -19.68 -21.91
C ARG A 213 24.49 -18.46 -22.13
N VAL A 214 24.13 -17.33 -21.50
CA VAL A 214 24.86 -16.06 -21.61
C VAL A 214 25.48 -15.65 -20.28
N ARG A 215 26.49 -14.77 -20.35
CA ARG A 215 27.17 -14.21 -19.18
C ARG A 215 26.46 -12.92 -18.78
N ASP A 216 25.85 -12.92 -17.62
CA ASP A 216 25.26 -11.71 -17.04
C ASP A 216 26.30 -10.97 -16.20
N HIS A 217 26.23 -9.64 -16.20
CA HIS A 217 27.15 -8.78 -15.49
C HIS A 217 26.44 -7.50 -15.02
N ASN A 218 27.03 -6.85 -14.03
CA ASN A 218 26.57 -5.55 -13.57
C ASN A 218 26.96 -4.47 -14.59
N HIS A 219 26.00 -3.68 -15.08
CA HIS A 219 26.26 -2.64 -16.09
C HIS A 219 26.91 -1.37 -15.52
N GLN A 220 26.90 -1.18 -14.20
CA GLN A 220 27.55 -0.07 -13.52
C GLN A 220 28.99 -0.40 -13.11
N THR A 221 29.29 -1.65 -12.75
CA THR A 221 30.64 -2.06 -12.28
C THR A 221 31.39 -2.97 -13.25
N GLY A 222 30.75 -3.54 -14.27
CA GLY A 222 31.34 -4.51 -15.18
C GLY A 222 31.51 -5.92 -14.60
N MET A 223 31.24 -6.10 -13.30
CA MET A 223 31.49 -7.37 -12.60
C MET A 223 30.57 -8.50 -13.08
N PHE A 224 31.17 -9.65 -13.37
CA PHE A 224 30.43 -10.86 -13.72
C PHE A 224 29.53 -11.32 -12.56
N ARG A 225 28.24 -11.51 -12.85
CA ARG A 225 27.26 -12.04 -11.89
C ARG A 225 27.28 -13.56 -11.97
N ARG A 226 26.56 -14.15 -12.92
CA ARG A 226 26.49 -15.60 -13.16
C ARG A 226 25.99 -15.90 -14.59
N ALA A 227 25.82 -17.18 -14.91
CA ALA A 227 25.13 -17.61 -16.11
C ALA A 227 23.62 -17.27 -16.05
N ALA A 228 23.06 -16.83 -17.18
CA ALA A 228 21.65 -16.56 -17.35
C ALA A 228 21.12 -17.11 -18.68
N HIS A 229 19.80 -17.30 -18.78
CA HIS A 229 19.16 -17.50 -20.09
C HIS A 229 19.28 -16.20 -20.90
N GLN A 230 19.47 -16.31 -22.20
CA GLN A 230 19.50 -15.15 -23.09
C GLN A 230 18.25 -14.25 -22.93
N SER A 231 17.06 -14.86 -22.87
CA SER A 231 15.80 -14.13 -22.66
C SER A 231 15.70 -13.48 -21.28
N CYS A 232 16.13 -14.16 -20.22
CA CYS A 232 16.17 -13.58 -18.87
C CYS A 232 17.12 -12.38 -18.83
N ASN A 233 18.33 -12.52 -19.37
CA ASN A 233 19.33 -11.46 -19.43
C ASN A 233 18.81 -10.22 -20.17
N LEU A 234 18.13 -10.41 -21.31
CA LEU A 234 17.54 -9.30 -22.08
C LEU A 234 16.40 -8.59 -21.34
N ASN A 235 15.69 -9.28 -20.45
CA ASN A 235 14.61 -8.70 -19.65
C ASN A 235 15.09 -8.15 -18.30
N TYR A 236 16.31 -8.50 -17.89
CA TYR A 236 16.96 -8.07 -16.66
C TYR A 236 17.72 -6.77 -16.89
N LYS A 237 16.96 -5.73 -17.24
CA LYS A 237 17.47 -4.39 -17.53
C LYS A 237 17.27 -3.47 -16.33
N ASP A 238 18.22 -2.56 -16.16
CA ASP A 238 18.13 -1.46 -15.22
C ASP A 238 16.91 -0.59 -15.51
N GLU A 239 16.08 -0.35 -14.49
CA GLU A 239 15.06 0.68 -14.57
C GLU A 239 15.72 2.02 -14.26
N TYR A 240 15.60 2.96 -15.18
CA TYR A 240 16.05 4.34 -15.04
C TYR A 240 15.04 5.12 -14.18
N CYS A 241 14.73 4.63 -12.99
CA CYS A 241 13.88 5.30 -12.02
C CYS A 241 14.72 5.64 -10.80
N VAL A 242 14.76 6.93 -10.44
CA VAL A 242 15.41 7.43 -9.23
C VAL A 242 14.32 7.66 -8.19
N PRO A 243 14.27 6.85 -7.13
CA PRO A 243 13.29 7.03 -6.07
C PRO A 243 13.66 8.22 -5.18
N VAL A 244 12.65 8.98 -4.79
CA VAL A 244 12.74 10.07 -3.83
C VAL A 244 11.89 9.69 -2.62
N VAL A 245 12.54 9.35 -1.53
CA VAL A 245 11.94 8.80 -0.32
C VAL A 245 11.77 9.91 0.72
N PHE A 246 10.53 10.10 1.15
CA PHE A 246 10.13 10.95 2.27
C PHE A 246 9.41 10.08 3.31
N HIS A 247 9.42 10.47 4.58
CA HIS A 247 8.67 9.77 5.62
C HIS A 247 7.30 10.44 5.83
N ASN A 248 6.21 9.69 5.64
CA ASN A 248 4.83 10.21 5.71
C ASN A 248 4.49 11.27 4.65
N MET A 249 5.16 11.19 3.49
CA MET A 249 5.00 12.10 2.36
C MET A 249 3.55 12.31 1.92
N SER A 250 2.77 11.22 1.85
CA SER A 250 1.37 11.25 1.39
C SER A 250 0.48 12.13 2.27
N GLY A 251 0.87 12.34 3.52
CA GLY A 251 0.12 13.11 4.50
C GLY A 251 0.47 14.59 4.52
N TYR A 252 1.61 15.00 3.98
CA TYR A 252 2.16 16.33 4.24
C TYR A 252 3.00 16.90 3.07
N ASP A 253 4.21 16.40 2.84
CA ASP A 253 5.22 17.04 1.97
C ASP A 253 4.82 17.13 0.50
N ALA A 254 4.06 16.14 0.03
CA ALA A 254 3.63 16.04 -1.35
C ALA A 254 2.90 17.30 -1.83
N HIS A 255 2.16 17.98 -0.94
CA HIS A 255 1.37 19.16 -1.25
C HIS A 255 2.23 20.36 -1.65
N PHE A 256 3.41 20.52 -1.05
CA PHE A 256 4.32 21.63 -1.36
C PHE A 256 5.09 21.38 -2.66
N ILE A 257 5.51 20.13 -2.87
CA ILE A 257 6.45 19.77 -3.94
C ILE A 257 5.74 19.63 -5.30
N ILE A 258 4.58 18.96 -5.35
CA ILE A 258 3.97 18.53 -6.62
C ILE A 258 3.67 19.71 -7.55
N ARG A 259 3.22 20.84 -7.00
CA ARG A 259 2.91 22.04 -7.78
C ARG A 259 4.17 22.60 -8.44
N LYS A 260 5.23 22.81 -7.66
CA LYS A 260 6.51 23.34 -8.16
C LYS A 260 7.17 22.37 -9.15
N LEU A 261 7.12 21.07 -8.87
CA LEU A 261 7.61 20.02 -9.77
C LEU A 261 6.88 19.98 -11.12
N SER A 262 5.59 20.37 -11.15
CA SER A 262 4.81 20.45 -12.39
C SER A 262 5.15 21.68 -13.22
N THR A 263 5.59 22.78 -12.61
CA THR A 263 5.78 24.08 -13.27
C THR A 263 7.22 24.40 -13.63
N LEU A 264 8.20 23.98 -12.83
CA LEU A 264 9.60 24.45 -12.95
C LEU A 264 10.39 23.81 -14.09
N PHE A 265 10.06 22.57 -14.47
CA PHE A 265 10.65 21.96 -15.66
C PHE A 265 9.68 20.98 -16.33
N GLU A 266 9.84 20.84 -17.64
CA GLU A 266 8.96 20.05 -18.50
C GLU A 266 8.92 18.57 -18.08
N GLY A 267 7.80 17.90 -18.38
CA GLY A 267 7.64 16.48 -18.13
C GLY A 267 6.29 16.12 -17.54
N ASN A 268 5.83 14.92 -17.88
CA ASN A 268 4.54 14.41 -17.43
C ASN A 268 4.62 13.92 -15.98
N ILE A 269 3.57 14.17 -15.19
CA ILE A 269 3.41 13.63 -13.85
C ILE A 269 2.30 12.59 -13.87
N LYS A 270 2.66 11.35 -13.55
CA LYS A 270 1.70 10.27 -13.31
C LYS A 270 1.39 10.20 -11.81
N LEU A 271 0.11 10.29 -11.47
CA LEU A 271 -0.39 10.22 -10.09
C LEU A 271 -0.97 8.84 -9.78
N LEU A 272 -0.76 8.37 -8.55
CA LEU A 272 -1.48 7.24 -7.95
C LEU A 272 -2.32 7.76 -6.77
N PRO A 273 -3.54 8.27 -7.03
CA PRO A 273 -4.37 8.89 -5.99
C PRO A 273 -5.06 7.87 -5.09
N ILE A 274 -5.19 8.21 -3.80
CA ILE A 274 -6.18 7.59 -2.89
C ILE A 274 -7.49 8.36 -2.98
N ASN A 275 -7.40 9.69 -2.86
CA ASN A 275 -8.50 10.62 -3.02
C ASN A 275 -7.98 11.91 -3.67
N LYS A 276 -8.77 12.99 -3.66
CA LYS A 276 -8.40 14.26 -4.28
C LYS A 276 -7.23 14.99 -3.59
N GLU A 277 -6.92 14.64 -2.36
CA GLU A 277 -5.92 15.31 -1.53
C GLU A 277 -4.69 14.43 -1.31
N LYS A 278 -4.88 13.13 -1.03
CA LYS A 278 -3.80 12.20 -0.70
C LYS A 278 -3.43 11.32 -1.90
N TYR A 279 -2.15 11.31 -2.24
CA TYR A 279 -1.56 10.46 -3.28
C TYR A 279 -0.68 9.38 -2.65
N ILE A 280 -0.80 8.13 -3.10
CA ILE A 280 0.10 7.03 -2.72
C ILE A 280 1.53 7.36 -3.16
N SER A 281 1.66 7.81 -4.41
CA SER A 281 2.92 8.17 -5.04
C SER A 281 2.62 9.02 -6.27
N PHE A 282 3.61 9.76 -6.72
CA PHE A 282 3.63 10.40 -8.03
C PHE A 282 4.98 10.17 -8.69
N THR A 283 4.97 10.11 -10.02
CA THR A 283 6.18 9.88 -10.82
C THR A 283 6.28 10.97 -11.89
N LYS A 284 7.40 11.70 -11.89
CA LYS A 284 7.74 12.70 -12.91
C LYS A 284 8.63 12.05 -13.95
N SER A 285 8.15 12.00 -15.18
CA SER A 285 8.95 11.58 -16.35
C SER A 285 9.64 12.79 -16.95
N ILE A 286 10.94 12.67 -17.23
CA ILE A 286 11.76 13.78 -17.72
C ILE A 286 11.91 13.67 -19.25
N PRO A 287 11.51 14.68 -20.03
CA PRO A 287 11.65 14.65 -21.49
C PRO A 287 13.10 14.46 -21.91
N ASN A 288 13.33 13.83 -23.07
CA ASN A 288 14.66 13.61 -23.67
C ASN A 288 15.62 12.77 -22.81
N THR A 289 15.14 12.16 -21.73
CA THR A 289 15.87 11.17 -20.94
C THR A 289 15.00 9.93 -20.78
N ASN A 290 15.63 8.80 -20.45
CA ASN A 290 14.92 7.61 -19.99
C ASN A 290 14.67 7.63 -18.46
N ILE A 291 15.01 8.72 -17.77
CA ILE A 291 14.91 8.82 -16.31
C ILE A 291 13.53 9.28 -15.86
N SER A 292 13.06 8.67 -14.77
CA SER A 292 11.89 9.12 -14.02
C SER A 292 12.20 9.29 -12.53
N LEU A 293 11.62 10.31 -11.92
CA LEU A 293 11.67 10.52 -10.47
C LEU A 293 10.39 9.95 -9.85
N ARG A 294 10.51 8.96 -8.97
CA ARG A 294 9.38 8.33 -8.30
C ARG A 294 9.39 8.68 -6.83
N PHE A 295 8.36 9.38 -6.37
CA PHE A 295 8.24 9.77 -4.99
C PHE A 295 7.60 8.66 -4.18
N ILE A 296 8.29 8.21 -3.13
CA ILE A 296 7.93 7.06 -2.30
C ILE A 296 7.76 7.53 -0.86
N ASP A 297 6.71 7.03 -0.21
CA ASP A 297 6.47 7.25 1.21
C ASP A 297 6.97 6.05 2.02
N SER A 298 8.03 6.25 2.80
CA SER A 298 8.62 5.18 3.62
C SER A 298 7.67 4.65 4.69
N PHE A 299 6.70 5.44 5.14
CA PHE A 299 5.70 5.01 6.13
C PHE A 299 4.78 3.91 5.57
N ARG A 300 4.65 3.80 4.25
CA ARG A 300 3.90 2.71 3.59
C ARG A 300 4.66 1.38 3.54
N PHE A 301 5.93 1.39 3.92
CA PHE A 301 6.75 0.20 4.11
C PHE A 301 6.93 -0.13 5.59
N MET A 302 7.18 0.89 6.39
CA MET A 302 7.44 0.80 7.83
C MET A 302 6.47 1.73 8.55
N SER A 303 5.31 1.21 8.94
CA SER A 303 4.20 1.97 9.54
C SER A 303 4.44 2.30 11.02
N GLN A 304 5.60 2.88 11.32
CA GLN A 304 6.01 3.35 12.65
C GLN A 304 6.76 4.68 12.50
N SER A 305 6.83 5.47 13.57
CA SER A 305 7.61 6.71 13.56
C SER A 305 9.10 6.40 13.39
N LEU A 306 9.84 7.32 12.77
CA LEU A 306 11.30 7.24 12.67
C LEU A 306 11.98 7.03 14.02
N ASP A 307 11.47 7.65 15.09
CA ASP A 307 11.98 7.47 16.45
C ASP A 307 11.91 6.02 16.94
N ARG A 308 10.77 5.33 16.71
CA ARG A 308 10.65 3.91 17.06
C ARG A 308 11.52 3.03 16.17
N LEU A 309 11.67 3.38 14.90
CA LEU A 309 12.49 2.63 13.96
C LEU A 309 13.98 2.74 14.30
N SER A 310 14.47 3.95 14.61
CA SER A 310 15.87 4.19 14.96
C SER A 310 16.27 3.58 16.31
N SER A 311 15.33 3.49 17.26
CA SER A 311 15.56 2.89 18.58
C SER A 311 16.02 1.42 18.56
N ASN A 312 15.79 0.71 17.45
CA ASN A 312 16.18 -0.70 17.28
C ASN A 312 17.59 -0.90 16.68
N PHE A 313 18.31 0.17 16.33
CA PHE A 313 19.64 0.11 15.69
C PHE A 313 20.79 0.50 16.65
N LEU A 314 22.00 0.00 16.35
CA LEU A 314 23.18 -0.13 17.22
C LEU A 314 23.63 1.12 18.03
N GLU A 315 24.26 0.82 19.18
CA GLU A 315 24.65 1.72 20.28
C GLU A 315 25.85 2.68 20.04
N GLU A 316 26.47 2.75 18.86
CA GLU A 316 27.79 3.39 18.71
C GLU A 316 27.79 4.92 18.50
N PHE A 317 26.64 5.57 18.25
CA PHE A 317 26.50 7.04 18.22
C PHE A 317 25.30 7.54 19.04
N ARG A 318 25.34 7.38 20.37
CA ARG A 318 24.21 7.64 21.28
C ARG A 318 23.56 9.03 21.21
N LEU A 319 24.26 10.06 20.71
CA LEU A 319 23.77 11.44 20.68
C LEU A 319 22.91 11.80 19.45
N LEU A 320 23.16 11.21 18.29
CA LEU A 320 22.45 11.52 17.03
C LEU A 320 21.65 10.33 16.48
N ASN A 321 21.74 9.15 17.10
CA ASN A 321 20.97 7.96 16.71
C ASN A 321 19.50 7.98 17.20
N LYS A 322 19.13 8.98 18.00
CA LYS A 322 17.75 9.21 18.43
C LYS A 322 17.16 10.36 17.62
N LYS A 323 15.85 10.32 17.39
CA LYS A 323 15.17 11.42 16.71
C LYS A 323 15.42 12.70 17.51
N GLY A 324 15.77 13.78 16.81
CA GLY A 324 16.00 15.07 17.44
C GLY A 324 14.74 15.58 18.13
N ILE A 325 14.87 16.65 18.92
CA ILE A 325 13.75 17.30 19.59
C ILE A 325 13.63 18.72 19.05
N PHE A 326 12.48 19.07 18.50
CA PHE A 326 12.26 20.38 17.88
C PHE A 326 10.95 21.03 18.37
N PRO A 327 10.95 22.33 18.70
CA PRO A 327 9.77 23.02 19.20
C PRO A 327 8.90 23.53 18.04
N TYR A 328 8.16 22.63 17.39
CA TYR A 328 7.39 22.94 16.17
C TYR A 328 6.39 24.11 16.35
N ASP A 329 5.56 24.08 17.38
CA ASP A 329 4.53 25.11 17.63
C ASP A 329 5.12 26.48 18.03
N TYR A 330 6.39 26.51 18.47
CA TYR A 330 7.09 27.75 18.80
C TYR A 330 7.61 28.48 17.56
N VAL A 331 8.00 27.75 16.51
CA VAL A 331 8.55 28.29 15.27
C VAL A 331 7.41 28.70 14.33
N ASP A 332 6.75 29.80 14.69
CA ASP A 332 5.59 30.35 13.97
C ASP A 332 5.92 31.53 13.03
N SER A 333 7.18 31.97 13.00
CA SER A 333 7.65 33.05 12.14
C SER A 333 9.14 32.94 11.80
N TRP A 334 9.56 33.60 10.72
CA TRP A 334 10.97 33.67 10.31
C TRP A 334 11.87 34.29 11.38
N THR A 335 11.37 35.27 12.13
CA THR A 335 12.13 35.93 13.20
C THR A 335 12.49 34.98 14.33
N LYS A 336 11.70 33.92 14.57
CA LYS A 336 12.02 32.89 15.57
C LYS A 336 13.29 32.13 15.22
N LEU A 337 13.58 31.92 13.94
CA LEU A 337 14.78 31.21 13.50
C LEU A 337 16.07 31.99 13.83
N GLU A 338 15.99 33.32 13.99
CA GLU A 338 17.13 34.17 14.31
C GLU A 338 17.39 34.31 15.82
N GLU A 339 16.52 33.76 16.67
CA GLU A 339 16.69 33.80 18.13
C GLU A 339 17.94 33.01 18.54
N THR A 340 18.76 33.61 19.39
CA THR A 340 20.10 33.11 19.75
C THR A 340 20.14 32.26 21.03
N CYS A 341 18.98 31.96 21.60
CA CYS A 341 18.83 31.11 22.76
C CYS A 341 17.89 29.94 22.44
N LEU A 342 18.15 28.80 23.10
CA LEU A 342 17.21 27.69 23.08
C LEU A 342 15.91 28.11 23.79
N PRO A 343 14.73 27.80 23.22
CA PRO A 343 13.45 28.08 23.88
C PRO A 343 13.32 27.45 25.27
N ARG A 344 12.42 27.98 26.09
CA ARG A 344 12.18 27.44 27.43
C ARG A 344 11.46 26.10 27.29
N LYS A 345 11.51 25.26 28.33
CA LYS A 345 10.85 23.94 28.32
C LYS A 345 9.35 24.03 27.96
N GLU A 346 8.67 25.07 28.46
CA GLU A 346 7.25 25.35 28.19
C GLU A 346 6.95 25.61 26.71
N ASP A 347 7.94 26.14 25.97
CA ASP A 347 7.80 26.47 24.55
C ASP A 347 7.87 25.22 23.64
N PHE A 348 8.22 24.05 24.19
CA PHE A 348 8.21 22.76 23.48
C PHE A 348 6.85 22.05 23.56
N TYR A 349 5.80 22.71 24.05
CA TYR A 349 4.45 22.16 24.09
C TYR A 349 3.96 21.78 22.69
N SER A 350 3.42 20.56 22.53
CA SER A 350 2.82 20.12 21.28
C SER A 350 1.30 20.25 21.32
N GLN A 351 0.72 21.13 20.52
CA GLN A 351 -0.74 21.24 20.41
C GLN A 351 -1.38 20.00 19.76
N LEU A 352 -0.62 19.31 18.89
CA LEU A 352 -1.09 18.11 18.21
C LEU A 352 -1.30 16.94 19.16
N ASN A 353 -0.38 16.75 20.11
CA ASN A 353 -0.42 15.66 21.08
C ASN A 353 -1.02 16.09 22.43
N ASP A 354 -1.24 17.38 22.64
CA ASP A 354 -1.71 17.98 23.90
C ASP A 354 -0.80 17.62 25.09
N GLU A 355 0.52 17.64 24.85
CA GLU A 355 1.53 17.14 25.78
C GLU A 355 2.74 18.09 25.91
N ASN A 356 3.31 18.15 27.12
CA ASN A 356 4.58 18.82 27.40
C ASN A 356 5.75 17.89 27.12
N ILE A 357 6.90 18.46 26.78
CA ILE A 357 8.16 17.72 26.68
C ILE A 357 8.59 17.13 28.04
N SER A 358 9.20 15.95 28.02
CA SER A 358 9.79 15.34 29.21
C SER A 358 11.04 16.10 29.70
N ASP A 359 11.43 15.92 30.96
CA ASP A 359 12.68 16.50 31.49
C ASP A 359 13.92 15.93 30.80
N GLU A 360 13.90 14.64 30.48
CA GLU A 360 15.00 13.93 29.81
C GLU A 360 15.20 14.46 28.39
N ASP A 361 14.11 14.65 27.64
CA ASP A 361 14.12 15.18 26.29
C ASP A 361 14.61 16.64 26.28
N TYR A 362 14.10 17.49 27.17
CA TYR A 362 14.59 18.87 27.23
C TYR A 362 16.08 18.95 27.60
N ALA A 363 16.54 18.12 28.54
CA ALA A 363 17.97 18.02 28.87
C ALA A 363 18.81 17.58 27.67
N HIS A 364 18.28 16.68 26.84
CA HIS A 364 18.92 16.29 25.58
C HIS A 364 19.04 17.45 24.59
N ALA A 365 17.96 18.22 24.36
CA ALA A 365 17.99 19.41 23.50
C ALA A 365 19.02 20.46 23.97
N VAL A 366 19.09 20.71 25.29
CA VAL A 366 20.11 21.59 25.90
C VAL A 366 21.52 21.07 25.65
N ASN A 367 21.73 19.77 25.75
CA ASN A 367 23.03 19.16 25.51
C ASN A 367 23.44 19.30 24.03
N VAL A 368 22.54 19.02 23.09
CA VAL A 368 22.78 19.19 21.65
C VAL A 368 23.14 20.64 21.34
N TRP A 369 22.37 21.60 21.84
CA TRP A 369 22.63 23.04 21.64
C TRP A 369 24.05 23.43 22.08
N LYS A 370 24.49 22.96 23.25
CA LYS A 370 25.81 23.27 23.82
C LYS A 370 26.95 22.57 23.09
N VAL A 371 26.83 21.27 22.84
CA VAL A 371 27.90 20.44 22.26
C VAL A 371 28.22 20.87 20.82
N PHE A 372 27.19 21.19 20.03
CA PHE A 372 27.38 21.62 18.64
C PHE A 372 27.60 23.12 18.48
N GLY A 373 27.62 23.89 19.59
CA GLY A 373 27.88 25.33 19.55
C GLY A 373 26.87 26.12 18.73
N ILE A 374 25.59 25.73 18.81
CA ILE A 374 24.49 26.30 18.03
C ILE A 374 24.29 27.77 18.38
N ARG A 375 24.20 28.62 17.35
CA ARG A 375 24.12 30.09 17.53
C ARG A 375 22.71 30.63 17.49
N ASN A 376 21.81 29.97 16.75
CA ASN A 376 20.41 30.35 16.65
C ASN A 376 19.50 29.15 16.36
N ILE A 377 18.18 29.34 16.49
CA ILE A 377 17.18 28.29 16.26
C ILE A 377 17.22 27.77 14.82
N GLY A 378 17.57 28.61 13.84
CA GLY A 378 17.77 28.19 12.47
C GLY A 378 18.86 27.12 12.33
N GLU A 379 20.04 27.35 12.91
CA GLU A 379 21.14 26.36 12.91
C GLU A 379 20.74 25.08 13.66
N TYR A 380 19.94 25.21 14.73
CA TYR A 380 19.36 24.06 15.43
C TYR A 380 18.45 23.23 14.51
N SER A 381 17.58 23.91 13.75
CA SER A 381 16.68 23.30 12.77
C SER A 381 17.45 22.62 11.63
N ASP A 382 18.52 23.21 11.13
CA ASP A 382 19.34 22.59 10.07
C ASP A 382 20.03 21.30 10.56
N LEU A 383 20.51 21.29 11.81
CA LEU A 383 21.07 20.08 12.42
C LEU A 383 19.99 19.02 12.65
N TYR A 384 18.80 19.42 13.10
CA TYR A 384 17.64 18.56 13.26
C TYR A 384 17.28 17.87 11.94
N LEU A 385 17.05 18.67 10.89
CA LEU A 385 16.64 18.21 9.58
C LEU A 385 17.71 17.30 8.94
N LYS A 386 19.00 17.64 9.11
CA LYS A 386 20.10 16.77 8.68
C LYS A 386 20.05 15.42 9.38
N THR A 387 19.78 15.40 10.67
CA THR A 387 19.71 14.15 11.45
C THR A 387 18.51 13.31 11.01
N ASP A 388 17.33 13.90 10.84
CA ASP A 388 16.13 13.19 10.39
C ASP A 388 16.30 12.59 8.98
N VAL A 389 16.91 13.31 8.03
CA VAL A 389 17.20 12.79 6.68
C VAL A 389 18.21 11.64 6.70
N LEU A 390 19.29 11.75 7.49
CA LEU A 390 20.30 10.70 7.58
C LEU A 390 19.77 9.47 8.31
N LEU A 391 18.99 9.66 9.38
CA LEU A 391 18.30 8.56 10.07
C LEU A 391 17.32 7.84 9.14
N LEU A 392 16.54 8.59 8.33
CA LEU A 392 15.68 7.99 7.32
C LEU A 392 16.47 7.16 6.31
N ALA A 393 17.61 7.68 5.85
CA ALA A 393 18.49 6.95 4.92
C ALA A 393 19.01 5.65 5.56
N ASP A 394 19.54 5.70 6.78
CA ASP A 394 20.11 4.53 7.46
C ASP A 394 19.04 3.45 7.74
N VAL A 395 17.87 3.86 8.26
CA VAL A 395 16.76 2.95 8.53
C VAL A 395 16.27 2.30 7.23
N PHE A 396 16.09 3.08 6.16
CA PHE A 396 15.56 2.55 4.92
C PHE A 396 16.59 1.73 4.14
N GLU A 397 17.88 2.10 4.13
CA GLU A 397 18.94 1.26 3.55
C GLU A 397 19.06 -0.08 4.29
N THR A 398 18.95 -0.09 5.62
CA THR A 398 18.96 -1.35 6.39
C THR A 398 17.74 -2.22 6.05
N PHE A 399 16.57 -1.59 5.88
CA PHE A 399 15.38 -2.28 5.38
C PHE A 399 15.60 -2.85 3.97
N ARG A 400 16.18 -2.07 3.05
CA ARG A 400 16.55 -2.53 1.70
C ARG A 400 17.45 -3.74 1.73
N GLU A 401 18.51 -3.71 2.54
CA GLU A 401 19.45 -4.84 2.67
C GLU A 401 18.78 -6.08 3.25
N THR A 402 17.91 -5.91 4.24
CA THR A 402 17.13 -7.00 4.83
C THR A 402 16.21 -7.64 3.78
N CYS A 403 15.51 -6.84 2.97
CA CYS A 403 14.65 -7.32 1.89
C CYS A 403 15.43 -8.02 0.77
N LEU A 404 16.59 -7.48 0.37
CA LEU A 404 17.47 -8.11 -0.61
C LEU A 404 18.03 -9.44 -0.10
N LYS A 405 18.39 -9.53 1.18
CA LYS A 405 18.88 -10.77 1.78
C LYS A 405 17.78 -11.83 1.94
N THR A 406 16.57 -11.42 2.30
CA THR A 406 15.46 -12.33 2.62
C THR A 406 14.66 -12.73 1.38
N TYR A 407 14.26 -11.75 0.58
CA TYR A 407 13.35 -11.94 -0.57
C TYR A 407 14.06 -11.81 -1.91
N THR A 408 15.32 -11.37 -1.91
CA THR A 408 16.09 -11.02 -3.13
C THR A 408 15.32 -10.04 -4.00
N LEU A 409 14.64 -9.07 -3.39
CA LEU A 409 13.90 -7.99 -4.03
C LEU A 409 14.24 -6.67 -3.35
N ASP A 410 14.51 -5.63 -4.13
CA ASP A 410 14.74 -4.28 -3.59
C ASP A 410 13.39 -3.56 -3.39
N PRO A 411 13.05 -3.11 -2.17
CA PRO A 411 11.79 -2.45 -1.90
C PRO A 411 11.61 -1.13 -2.67
N LEU A 412 12.69 -0.50 -3.14
CA LEU A 412 12.61 0.75 -3.91
C LEU A 412 11.97 0.61 -5.30
N HIS A 413 11.79 -0.62 -5.80
CA HIS A 413 11.01 -0.86 -7.01
C HIS A 413 9.50 -0.81 -6.78
N TYR A 414 9.07 -0.83 -5.52
CA TYR A 414 7.68 -0.92 -5.11
C TYR A 414 7.17 0.42 -4.57
N TYR A 415 5.84 0.54 -4.45
CA TYR A 415 5.21 1.70 -3.83
C TYR A 415 4.85 1.49 -2.35
N THR A 416 4.71 0.23 -1.91
CA THR A 416 4.24 -0.15 -0.58
C THR A 416 4.83 -1.50 -0.17
N ALA A 417 4.84 -1.78 1.14
CA ALA A 417 5.15 -3.12 1.65
C ALA A 417 4.22 -4.20 1.10
N THR A 418 2.94 -3.89 0.88
CA THR A 418 1.96 -4.85 0.34
C THR A 418 2.31 -5.33 -1.07
N GLY A 419 2.81 -4.44 -1.93
CA GLY A 419 3.27 -4.82 -3.27
C GLY A 419 4.53 -5.69 -3.21
N LEU A 420 5.47 -5.33 -2.34
CA LEU A 420 6.70 -6.09 -2.11
C LEU A 420 6.40 -7.50 -1.58
N THR A 421 5.56 -7.62 -0.54
CA THR A 421 5.26 -8.92 0.09
C THR A 421 4.50 -9.83 -0.86
N PHE A 422 3.62 -9.27 -1.69
CA PHE A 422 2.88 -10.05 -2.69
C PHE A 422 3.81 -10.63 -3.76
N ASP A 423 4.72 -9.83 -4.31
CA ASP A 423 5.73 -10.33 -5.27
C ASP A 423 6.72 -11.29 -4.61
N ALA A 424 7.13 -11.03 -3.36
CA ALA A 424 7.98 -11.93 -2.59
C ALA A 424 7.32 -13.30 -2.39
N MET A 425 6.01 -13.34 -2.09
CA MET A 425 5.23 -14.57 -1.99
C MET A 425 5.22 -15.33 -3.33
N LEU A 426 4.86 -14.65 -4.43
CA LEU A 426 4.82 -15.29 -5.77
C LEU A 426 6.18 -15.85 -6.17
N LYS A 427 7.26 -15.13 -5.87
CA LYS A 427 8.63 -15.53 -6.19
C LYS A 427 9.11 -16.71 -5.34
N THR A 428 8.83 -16.69 -4.05
CA THR A 428 9.30 -17.71 -3.10
C THR A 428 8.59 -19.03 -3.33
N THR A 429 7.27 -18.98 -3.58
CA THR A 429 6.44 -20.17 -3.80
C THR A 429 6.46 -20.67 -5.23
N ASN A 430 6.83 -19.82 -6.20
CA ASN A 430 6.69 -20.07 -7.65
C ASN A 430 5.25 -20.44 -8.06
N ILE A 431 4.24 -20.07 -7.26
CA ILE A 431 2.85 -20.39 -7.54
C ILE A 431 2.34 -19.60 -8.76
N SER A 432 1.43 -20.23 -9.52
CA SER A 432 0.62 -19.53 -10.51
C SER A 432 -0.83 -19.49 -10.04
N LEU A 433 -1.30 -18.31 -9.66
CA LEU A 433 -2.67 -18.08 -9.24
C LEU A 433 -3.56 -17.85 -10.45
N GLU A 434 -4.74 -18.46 -10.45
CA GLU A 434 -5.78 -18.18 -11.44
C GLU A 434 -6.65 -17.03 -10.95
N LEU A 435 -6.75 -15.97 -11.76
CA LEU A 435 -7.63 -14.84 -11.52
C LEU A 435 -9.03 -15.12 -12.06
N LEU A 436 -10.04 -14.62 -11.34
CA LEU A 436 -11.42 -14.68 -11.79
C LEU A 436 -11.65 -13.78 -13.01
N THR A 437 -12.07 -14.39 -14.11
CA THR A 437 -12.40 -13.69 -15.38
C THR A 437 -13.91 -13.49 -15.57
N ASP A 438 -14.74 -14.02 -14.68
CA ASP A 438 -16.20 -13.90 -14.69
C ASP A 438 -16.67 -12.96 -13.57
N ILE A 439 -17.44 -11.93 -13.94
CA ILE A 439 -17.96 -10.93 -13.01
C ILE A 439 -18.94 -11.53 -11.99
N ASP A 440 -19.71 -12.53 -12.39
CA ASP A 440 -20.70 -13.13 -11.50
C ASP A 440 -20.01 -13.98 -10.42
N MET A 441 -18.89 -14.64 -10.77
CA MET A 441 -18.02 -15.33 -9.81
C MET A 441 -17.32 -14.36 -8.85
N VAL A 442 -16.81 -13.23 -9.35
CA VAL A 442 -16.22 -12.18 -8.52
C VAL A 442 -17.25 -11.69 -7.50
N MET A 443 -18.45 -11.32 -7.95
CA MET A 443 -19.51 -10.85 -7.05
C MET A 443 -19.96 -11.92 -6.06
N PHE A 444 -20.00 -13.18 -6.48
CA PHE A 444 -20.32 -14.32 -5.63
C PHE A 444 -19.31 -14.45 -4.48
N VAL A 445 -18.01 -14.44 -4.80
CA VAL A 445 -16.95 -14.50 -3.79
C VAL A 445 -16.94 -13.25 -2.90
N GLU A 446 -17.01 -12.04 -3.48
CA GLU A 446 -17.03 -10.77 -2.74
C GLU A 446 -18.20 -10.69 -1.74
N LYS A 447 -19.40 -11.12 -2.16
CA LYS A 447 -20.57 -11.19 -1.28
C LYS A 447 -20.39 -12.21 -0.14
N GLY A 448 -19.48 -13.18 -0.27
CA GLY A 448 -19.07 -14.13 0.77
C GLY A 448 -18.00 -13.60 1.72
N ILE A 449 -17.28 -12.52 1.39
CA ILE A 449 -16.19 -11.99 2.22
C ILE A 449 -16.74 -11.41 3.53
N ARG A 450 -16.14 -11.80 4.65
CA ARG A 450 -16.42 -11.28 5.99
C ARG A 450 -15.10 -10.82 6.60
N GLY A 451 -15.15 -9.74 7.38
CA GLY A 451 -14.02 -9.26 8.16
C GLY A 451 -13.82 -10.07 9.46
N GLY A 452 -12.93 -9.58 10.31
CA GLY A 452 -12.76 -10.13 11.66
C GLY A 452 -14.04 -10.00 12.48
N VAL A 453 -14.40 -11.07 13.18
CA VAL A 453 -15.54 -11.06 14.10
C VAL A 453 -15.16 -10.25 15.34
N SER A 454 -15.91 -9.19 15.60
CA SER A 454 -15.82 -8.40 16.83
C SER A 454 -17.19 -8.34 17.49
N GLN A 455 -17.27 -8.83 18.72
CA GLN A 455 -18.52 -9.02 19.45
C GLN A 455 -18.38 -8.48 20.86
N CYS A 456 -19.25 -7.52 21.20
CA CYS A 456 -19.35 -6.98 22.54
C CYS A 456 -20.41 -7.75 23.31
N SER A 457 -20.01 -8.65 24.21
CA SER A 457 -20.92 -9.33 25.13
C SER A 457 -21.28 -8.43 26.32
N ASN A 458 -22.51 -8.52 26.82
CA ASN A 458 -22.95 -7.78 28.02
C ASN A 458 -22.47 -8.40 29.35
N ARG A 459 -21.67 -9.46 29.31
CA ARG A 459 -21.14 -10.12 30.51
C ARG A 459 -20.07 -9.25 31.15
N TYR A 460 -20.26 -8.90 32.42
CA TYR A 460 -19.27 -8.19 33.23
C TYR A 460 -18.48 -9.21 34.08
N ALA A 461 -17.16 -9.20 33.95
CA ALA A 461 -16.27 -9.96 34.82
C ALA A 461 -15.25 -9.00 35.43
N LYS A 462 -15.02 -9.14 36.74
CA LYS A 462 -14.03 -8.36 37.49
C LYS A 462 -13.07 -9.31 38.20
N ALA A 463 -11.78 -9.11 37.99
CA ALA A 463 -10.76 -9.82 38.75
C ALA A 463 -10.81 -9.43 40.23
N ASN A 464 -10.66 -10.40 41.11
CA ASN A 464 -10.49 -10.25 42.55
C ASN A 464 -9.36 -11.18 42.99
N ASN A 465 -8.13 -10.71 43.01
CA ASN A 465 -7.01 -11.54 43.45
C ASN A 465 -5.95 -10.70 44.15
N LYS A 466 -5.07 -11.40 44.88
CA LYS A 466 -4.03 -10.79 45.74
C LYS A 466 -3.10 -9.81 45.02
N TYR A 467 -3.02 -9.84 43.68
CA TYR A 467 -2.17 -8.94 42.90
C TYR A 467 -2.83 -7.57 42.63
N MET A 468 -4.12 -7.42 42.93
CA MET A 468 -4.90 -6.18 42.72
C MET A 468 -4.61 -5.08 43.77
N LYS A 469 -3.66 -5.29 44.69
CA LYS A 469 -3.29 -4.36 45.78
C LYS A 469 -4.51 -3.82 46.52
N ASN A 470 -4.74 -2.50 46.49
CA ASN A 470 -5.83 -1.80 47.17
C ASN A 470 -7.23 -2.18 46.62
N GLY A 471 -7.29 -2.87 45.48
CA GLY A 471 -8.55 -3.35 44.87
C GLY A 471 -8.92 -4.80 45.23
N PHE A 472 -8.11 -5.51 46.04
CA PHE A 472 -8.40 -6.88 46.47
C PHE A 472 -9.36 -6.91 47.66
N ASP A 473 -10.43 -7.69 47.54
CA ASP A 473 -11.41 -7.92 48.60
C ASP A 473 -11.27 -9.35 49.13
N SER A 474 -10.69 -9.46 50.34
CA SER A 474 -10.47 -10.75 51.02
C SER A 474 -11.75 -11.47 51.43
N THR A 475 -12.90 -10.79 51.39
CA THR A 475 -14.22 -11.38 51.70
C THR A 475 -14.87 -12.07 50.51
N LYS A 476 -14.32 -11.89 49.30
CA LYS A 476 -14.81 -12.48 48.06
C LYS A 476 -13.85 -13.55 47.54
N ASP A 477 -14.40 -14.49 46.78
CA ASP A 477 -13.62 -15.54 46.12
C ASP A 477 -12.56 -14.96 45.18
N SER A 478 -11.44 -15.69 45.04
CA SER A 478 -10.37 -15.24 44.18
C SER A 478 -10.71 -15.49 42.70
N THR A 479 -10.76 -14.44 41.90
CA THR A 479 -11.01 -14.48 40.46
C THR A 479 -9.86 -13.85 39.67
N TYR A 480 -9.52 -14.48 38.56
CA TYR A 480 -8.49 -14.04 37.62
C TYR A 480 -9.12 -13.83 36.24
N LEU A 481 -8.61 -12.84 35.52
CA LEU A 481 -8.93 -12.65 34.10
C LEU A 481 -7.76 -13.17 33.29
N MET A 482 -8.05 -13.96 32.26
CA MET A 482 -7.07 -14.52 31.35
C MET A 482 -7.30 -13.93 29.96
N TYR A 483 -6.22 -13.41 29.38
CA TYR A 483 -6.21 -12.88 28.02
C TYR A 483 -5.57 -13.91 27.10
N PHE A 484 -6.24 -14.22 26.00
CA PHE A 484 -5.72 -15.08 24.96
C PHE A 484 -5.59 -14.27 23.68
N ASP A 485 -4.41 -14.36 23.06
CA ASP A 485 -4.16 -13.84 21.74
C ASP A 485 -3.56 -14.96 20.87
N VAL A 486 -4.05 -15.06 19.64
CA VAL A 486 -3.57 -16.07 18.69
C VAL A 486 -2.41 -15.46 17.91
N ASN A 487 -1.21 -15.96 18.19
CA ASN A 487 0.01 -15.57 17.48
C ASN A 487 -0.16 -15.75 15.96
N ASN A 488 -0.12 -14.65 15.21
CA ASN A 488 -0.21 -14.64 13.75
C ASN A 488 -1.44 -15.41 13.20
N LEU A 489 -2.64 -15.04 13.67
CA LEU A 489 -3.91 -15.67 13.26
C LEU A 489 -4.07 -15.84 11.74
N TYR A 490 -3.80 -14.78 10.96
CA TYR A 490 -3.93 -14.86 9.50
C TYR A 490 -2.84 -15.71 8.86
N GLY A 491 -1.59 -15.67 9.35
CA GLY A 491 -0.54 -16.56 8.85
C GLY A 491 -0.88 -18.03 9.08
N ALA A 492 -1.38 -18.37 10.28
CA ALA A 492 -1.84 -19.73 10.58
C ALA A 492 -3.00 -20.17 9.67
N ALA A 493 -3.94 -19.26 9.36
CA ALA A 493 -5.01 -19.50 8.40
C ALA A 493 -4.50 -19.63 6.95
N MET A 494 -3.46 -18.89 6.59
CA MET A 494 -2.82 -18.96 5.27
C MET A 494 -2.05 -20.25 5.05
N SER A 495 -1.54 -20.90 6.11
CA SER A 495 -0.91 -22.23 6.04
C SER A 495 -1.92 -23.38 5.95
N GLN A 496 -3.17 -23.11 5.60
CA GLN A 496 -4.21 -24.12 5.37
C GLN A 496 -4.41 -24.34 3.86
N TYR A 497 -5.21 -25.34 3.50
CA TYR A 497 -5.64 -25.51 2.11
C TYR A 497 -6.52 -24.34 1.67
N LEU A 498 -6.04 -23.54 0.72
CA LEU A 498 -6.70 -22.33 0.23
C LEU A 498 -7.00 -22.39 -1.27
N PRO A 499 -8.08 -21.73 -1.74
CA PRO A 499 -8.39 -21.64 -3.16
C PRO A 499 -7.29 -20.94 -3.95
N TYR A 500 -6.82 -21.55 -5.06
CA TYR A 500 -5.85 -20.90 -5.94
C TYR A 500 -6.17 -20.99 -7.44
N GLY A 501 -7.07 -21.88 -7.86
CA GLY A 501 -7.51 -21.93 -9.26
C GLY A 501 -8.62 -22.91 -9.61
N ASN A 502 -8.91 -23.06 -10.91
CA ASN A 502 -10.02 -23.80 -11.49
C ASN A 502 -11.39 -23.46 -10.86
N PHE A 503 -11.70 -22.17 -10.80
CA PHE A 503 -12.97 -21.70 -10.25
C PHE A 503 -14.11 -21.91 -11.24
N GLU A 504 -15.08 -22.76 -10.91
CA GLU A 504 -16.21 -23.05 -11.79
C GLU A 504 -17.54 -23.14 -11.03
N PHE A 505 -18.61 -22.59 -11.63
CA PHE A 505 -19.96 -22.82 -11.12
C PHE A 505 -20.44 -24.22 -11.49
N MET A 506 -20.87 -24.99 -10.49
CA MET A 506 -21.35 -26.34 -10.70
C MET A 506 -22.83 -26.35 -11.11
N LYS A 507 -23.15 -27.05 -12.19
CA LYS A 507 -24.55 -27.23 -12.64
C LYS A 507 -25.30 -28.29 -11.83
N ASN A 508 -24.61 -29.36 -11.47
CA ASN A 508 -25.11 -30.47 -10.66
C ASN A 508 -24.12 -30.72 -9.53
N TYR A 509 -24.61 -30.90 -8.31
CA TYR A 509 -23.80 -31.17 -7.14
C TYR A 509 -24.58 -32.04 -6.15
N ASP A 510 -23.88 -32.91 -5.43
CA ASP A 510 -24.42 -33.65 -4.29
C ASP A 510 -24.01 -32.95 -2.99
N VAL A 511 -25.02 -32.53 -2.21
CA VAL A 511 -24.81 -31.86 -0.93
C VAL A 511 -24.09 -32.76 0.06
N GLN A 512 -24.38 -34.08 0.06
CA GLN A 512 -23.74 -35.02 0.97
C GLN A 512 -22.26 -35.21 0.63
N GLU A 513 -21.91 -35.26 -0.66
CA GLU A 513 -20.51 -35.32 -1.10
C GLU A 513 -19.72 -34.09 -0.63
N ILE A 514 -20.28 -32.89 -0.80
CA ILE A 514 -19.66 -31.63 -0.34
C ILE A 514 -19.45 -31.63 1.18
N LEU A 515 -20.45 -32.06 1.94
CA LEU A 515 -20.37 -32.09 3.41
C LEU A 515 -19.38 -33.15 3.93
N ASN A 516 -19.19 -34.23 3.18
CA ASN A 516 -18.26 -35.32 3.52
C ASN A 516 -16.84 -35.11 2.96
N THR A 517 -16.64 -34.14 2.06
CA THR A 517 -15.32 -33.82 1.49
C THR A 517 -14.32 -33.50 2.59
N PRO A 518 -13.11 -34.09 2.68
CA PRO A 518 -12.12 -33.74 3.71
C PRO A 518 -11.67 -32.27 3.67
N ASP A 519 -11.25 -31.72 4.80
CA ASP A 519 -10.82 -30.31 4.92
C ASP A 519 -9.50 -29.99 4.19
N ASP A 520 -8.70 -31.02 3.94
CA ASP A 520 -7.41 -31.04 3.23
C ASP A 520 -7.53 -31.59 1.80
N TYR A 521 -8.75 -31.78 1.31
CA TYR A 521 -8.98 -32.27 -0.04
C TYR A 521 -8.59 -31.22 -1.10
N VAL A 522 -8.09 -31.71 -2.24
CA VAL A 522 -7.59 -30.88 -3.35
C VAL A 522 -8.70 -30.08 -4.03
N VAL A 523 -9.96 -30.48 -3.87
CA VAL A 523 -11.13 -29.74 -4.37
C VAL A 523 -11.93 -29.21 -3.19
N GLY A 524 -12.19 -27.91 -3.18
CA GLY A 524 -13.03 -27.25 -2.18
C GLY A 524 -14.23 -26.56 -2.82
N TYR A 525 -15.14 -26.09 -1.96
CA TYR A 525 -16.41 -25.49 -2.39
C TYR A 525 -16.75 -24.19 -1.66
N ILE A 526 -17.36 -23.26 -2.39
CA ILE A 526 -18.04 -22.08 -1.87
C ILE A 526 -19.53 -22.22 -2.21
N ILE A 527 -20.38 -22.15 -1.20
CA ILE A 527 -21.81 -22.46 -1.29
C ILE A 527 -22.65 -21.21 -0.99
N GLU A 528 -23.66 -20.93 -1.81
CA GLU A 528 -24.80 -20.08 -1.43
C GLU A 528 -25.95 -20.96 -0.91
N CYS A 529 -26.39 -20.71 0.32
CA CYS A 529 -27.42 -21.51 0.98
C CYS A 529 -28.28 -20.69 1.95
N ASP A 530 -29.44 -21.24 2.33
CA ASP A 530 -30.26 -20.74 3.43
C ASP A 530 -29.98 -21.57 4.69
N LEU A 531 -29.69 -20.90 5.81
CA LEU A 531 -29.42 -21.52 7.10
C LEU A 531 -30.48 -21.11 8.12
N GLY A 532 -31.13 -22.10 8.72
CA GLY A 532 -31.99 -21.91 9.89
C GLY A 532 -31.17 -21.84 11.17
N TYR A 533 -31.57 -20.94 12.07
CA TYR A 533 -31.03 -20.85 13.43
C TYR A 533 -32.09 -21.36 14.42
N PRO A 534 -31.96 -22.58 14.95
CA PRO A 534 -32.96 -23.12 15.87
C PRO A 534 -33.03 -22.34 17.18
N ILE A 535 -34.26 -22.08 17.65
CA ILE A 535 -34.52 -21.30 18.88
C ILE A 535 -33.81 -21.90 20.10
N GLN A 536 -33.69 -23.23 20.18
CA GLN A 536 -33.02 -23.90 21.29
C GLN A 536 -31.52 -23.55 21.43
N LEU A 537 -30.88 -23.05 20.36
CA LEU A 537 -29.47 -22.64 20.39
C LEU A 537 -29.28 -21.19 20.83
N HIS A 538 -30.35 -20.40 20.94
CA HIS A 538 -30.24 -18.96 21.17
C HIS A 538 -29.54 -18.62 22.49
N ASN A 539 -29.84 -19.37 23.57
CA ASN A 539 -29.19 -19.17 24.85
C ASN A 539 -27.73 -19.64 24.85
N LEU A 540 -27.43 -20.72 24.13
CA LEU A 540 -26.07 -21.27 24.07
C LEU A 540 -25.14 -20.38 23.24
N HIS A 541 -25.65 -19.82 22.15
CA HIS A 541 -24.87 -19.03 21.20
C HIS A 541 -25.06 -17.51 21.38
N SER A 542 -25.72 -17.05 22.45
CA SER A 542 -26.05 -15.64 22.63
C SER A 542 -24.82 -14.73 22.63
N ASP A 543 -23.70 -15.22 23.15
CA ASP A 543 -22.47 -14.43 23.25
C ASP A 543 -21.69 -14.41 21.93
N LEU A 544 -21.69 -15.51 21.17
CA LEU A 544 -20.96 -15.67 19.90
C LEU A 544 -21.84 -16.38 18.86
N PRO A 545 -22.87 -15.69 18.30
CA PRO A 545 -23.69 -16.28 17.26
C PRO A 545 -22.87 -16.65 16.01
N LEU A 546 -23.18 -17.78 15.40
CA LEU A 546 -22.54 -18.26 14.16
C LEU A 546 -22.99 -17.48 12.92
N ALA A 547 -22.22 -17.63 11.83
CA ALA A 547 -22.53 -17.10 10.50
C ALA A 547 -22.75 -15.56 10.45
N PRO A 548 -21.71 -14.74 10.72
CA PRO A 548 -21.83 -13.28 10.70
C PRO A 548 -22.30 -12.74 9.35
N GLU A 549 -23.06 -11.64 9.39
CA GLU A 549 -23.63 -10.99 8.21
C GLU A 549 -23.53 -9.46 8.28
N HIS A 550 -23.43 -8.82 7.11
CA HIS A 550 -23.39 -7.37 7.03
C HIS A 550 -24.80 -6.78 7.07
N MET A 551 -25.17 -6.14 8.17
CA MET A 551 -26.48 -5.52 8.39
C MET A 551 -26.34 -4.11 8.97
N VAL A 552 -27.34 -3.27 8.76
CA VAL A 552 -27.45 -2.01 9.49
C VAL A 552 -27.93 -2.35 10.91
N PRO A 553 -27.21 -1.98 11.98
CA PRO A 553 -27.66 -2.27 13.33
C PRO A 553 -29.04 -1.64 13.59
N PRO A 554 -30.00 -2.35 14.22
CA PRO A 554 -31.38 -1.88 14.36
C PRO A 554 -31.54 -0.50 15.01
N THR A 555 -30.62 -0.15 15.93
CA THR A 555 -30.61 1.12 16.66
C THR A 555 -29.63 2.15 16.09
N SER A 556 -28.96 1.84 14.98
CA SER A 556 -27.95 2.73 14.39
C SER A 556 -28.63 3.94 13.75
N LYS A 557 -28.21 5.14 14.16
CA LYS A 557 -28.58 6.40 13.49
C LYS A 557 -27.93 6.56 12.12
N THR A 558 -26.88 5.77 11.83
CA THR A 558 -26.21 5.76 10.53
C THR A 558 -26.71 4.60 9.67
N LYS A 559 -26.86 4.81 8.36
CA LYS A 559 -27.21 3.76 7.38
C LYS A 559 -26.04 2.84 7.02
N LEU A 560 -24.98 2.84 7.82
CA LEU A 560 -23.77 2.05 7.55
C LEU A 560 -23.99 0.60 7.98
N LYS A 561 -23.70 -0.33 7.07
CA LYS A 561 -23.69 -1.76 7.38
C LYS A 561 -22.48 -2.07 8.25
N LYS A 562 -22.67 -2.90 9.27
CA LYS A 562 -21.62 -3.47 10.11
C LYS A 562 -21.70 -4.99 10.03
N LEU A 563 -20.58 -5.65 10.26
CA LEU A 563 -20.55 -7.10 10.44
C LEU A 563 -21.16 -7.44 11.81
N LEU A 564 -22.31 -8.10 11.83
CA LEU A 564 -23.04 -8.44 13.05
C LEU A 564 -23.11 -9.96 13.21
N LEU A 565 -22.95 -10.42 14.45
CA LEU A 565 -23.35 -11.77 14.84
C LEU A 565 -24.80 -11.72 15.30
N THR A 566 -25.68 -12.42 14.59
CA THR A 566 -27.12 -12.43 14.91
C THR A 566 -27.62 -13.87 14.98
N LEU A 567 -28.61 -14.11 15.84
CA LEU A 567 -29.33 -15.38 15.95
C LEU A 567 -30.43 -15.53 14.89
N PHE A 568 -30.44 -14.67 13.88
CA PHE A 568 -31.43 -14.73 12.81
C PHE A 568 -31.14 -15.90 11.85
N PRO A 569 -32.17 -16.43 11.17
CA PRO A 569 -31.93 -17.24 9.99
C PRO A 569 -31.12 -16.45 8.96
N LYS A 570 -30.33 -17.16 8.16
CA LYS A 570 -29.50 -16.58 7.10
C LYS A 570 -30.07 -16.97 5.76
N GLU A 571 -30.37 -16.00 4.92
CA GLU A 571 -30.87 -16.21 3.57
C GLU A 571 -29.77 -15.91 2.55
N ARG A 572 -29.65 -16.76 1.53
CA ARG A 572 -28.68 -16.62 0.44
C ARG A 572 -27.26 -16.31 0.96
N TYR A 573 -26.88 -17.05 2.00
CA TYR A 573 -25.63 -16.91 2.71
C TYR A 573 -24.53 -17.64 1.94
N ILE A 574 -23.46 -16.92 1.62
CA ILE A 574 -22.30 -17.46 0.92
C ILE A 574 -21.23 -17.85 1.93
N VAL A 575 -20.79 -19.11 1.87
CA VAL A 575 -19.91 -19.69 2.89
C VAL A 575 -18.97 -20.73 2.30
N HIS A 576 -17.74 -20.79 2.83
CA HIS A 576 -16.79 -21.85 2.54
C HIS A 576 -17.24 -23.18 3.16
N TYR A 577 -17.10 -24.31 2.45
CA TYR A 577 -17.63 -25.60 2.89
C TYR A 577 -17.17 -26.02 4.31
N ARG A 578 -15.91 -25.76 4.68
CA ARG A 578 -15.39 -26.01 6.05
C ARG A 578 -16.19 -25.26 7.13
N ASN A 579 -16.50 -23.99 6.89
CA ASN A 579 -17.31 -23.19 7.81
C ASN A 579 -18.76 -23.68 7.84
N LEU A 580 -19.32 -24.10 6.69
CA LEU A 580 -20.65 -24.71 6.65
C LEU A 580 -20.71 -25.97 7.52
N LYS A 581 -19.74 -26.89 7.39
CA LYS A 581 -19.67 -28.07 8.25
C LYS A 581 -19.59 -27.71 9.72
N MET A 582 -18.78 -26.71 10.07
CA MET A 582 -18.69 -26.22 11.44
C MET A 582 -20.04 -25.71 11.94
N TYR A 583 -20.76 -24.92 11.15
CA TYR A 583 -22.07 -24.39 11.51
C TYR A 583 -23.10 -25.49 11.73
N LEU A 584 -23.13 -26.50 10.84
CA LEU A 584 -24.04 -27.65 10.96
C LEU A 584 -23.69 -28.52 12.18
N ARG A 585 -22.39 -28.76 12.43
CA ARG A 585 -21.92 -29.48 13.63
C ARG A 585 -22.31 -28.77 14.93
N LEU A 586 -22.33 -27.44 14.92
CA LEU A 586 -22.78 -26.61 16.04
C LEU A 586 -24.31 -26.43 16.08
N GLY A 587 -25.06 -27.11 15.21
CA GLY A 587 -26.52 -27.22 15.30
C GLY A 587 -27.33 -26.28 14.39
N MET A 588 -26.70 -25.43 13.59
CA MET A 588 -27.44 -24.72 12.53
C MET A 588 -28.03 -25.72 11.53
N GLN A 589 -29.14 -25.37 10.88
CA GLN A 589 -29.83 -26.26 9.96
C GLN A 589 -29.73 -25.75 8.52
N LEU A 590 -29.22 -26.58 7.61
CA LEU A 590 -29.29 -26.28 6.18
C LEU A 590 -30.76 -26.38 5.72
N LYS A 591 -31.34 -25.26 5.27
CA LYS A 591 -32.73 -25.20 4.79
C LYS A 591 -32.83 -25.36 3.29
N LYS A 592 -31.89 -24.75 2.57
CA LYS A 592 -31.88 -24.78 1.11
C LYS A 592 -30.47 -24.63 0.59
N PHE A 593 -30.13 -25.43 -0.41
CA PHE A 593 -28.93 -25.24 -1.22
C PHE A 593 -29.33 -24.48 -2.50
N ILE A 594 -28.58 -23.43 -2.85
CA ILE A 594 -28.94 -22.53 -3.96
C ILE A 594 -27.95 -22.66 -5.11
N GLU A 595 -26.67 -22.42 -4.85
CA GLU A 595 -25.63 -22.40 -5.88
C GLU A 595 -24.28 -22.84 -5.28
N CYS A 596 -23.44 -23.48 -6.09
CA CYS A 596 -22.13 -23.96 -5.68
C CYS A 596 -21.07 -23.54 -6.69
N SER A 597 -19.93 -23.09 -6.19
CA SER A 597 -18.70 -22.95 -6.95
C SER A 597 -17.65 -23.90 -6.38
N ASN A 598 -16.94 -24.64 -7.24
CA ASN A 598 -15.79 -25.43 -6.84
C ASN A 598 -14.49 -24.68 -7.18
N PHE A 599 -13.41 -25.10 -6.53
CA PHE A 599 -12.06 -24.62 -6.79
C PHE A 599 -11.05 -25.71 -6.43
N VAL A 600 -9.86 -25.61 -7.00
CA VAL A 600 -8.70 -26.38 -6.56
C VAL A 600 -7.99 -25.64 -5.44
N SER A 601 -7.67 -26.39 -4.39
CA SER A 601 -6.99 -25.94 -3.19
C SER A 601 -5.54 -26.40 -3.19
N LEU A 602 -4.67 -25.63 -2.54
CA LEU A 602 -3.29 -26.01 -2.24
C LEU A 602 -2.99 -25.62 -0.80
N LEU A 603 -2.14 -26.40 -0.13
CA LEU A 603 -1.57 -26.00 1.16
C LEU A 603 -0.71 -24.73 0.95
N GLY A 604 -1.06 -23.65 1.64
CA GLY A 604 -0.44 -22.34 1.49
C GLY A 604 0.88 -22.12 2.22
#